data_AF-A0A819MYW2-F1
#
_entry.id   AF-A0A819MYW2-F1
#
_cell.length_a   1.000
_cell.length_b   1.000
_cell.length_c   1.000
_cell.angle_alpha   90.00
_cell.angle_beta   90.00
_cell.angle_gamma   90.00
#
_symmetry.space_group_name_H-M   'P 1'
#
loop_
_entity.id
_entity.type
_entity.pdbx_description
1 polymer ?
#
loop_
_entity_poly.entity_id
_entity_poly.type
_entity_poly.pdbx_seq_one_letter_code
_entity_poly.pdbx_strand_id
1 'polypeptide(L)' 'MRDINISTKTNENDLNEKNISIDEPLLRDNPSRYVLFPIKYHNIWKFYKRALASIWACEEVDLANDMNDWLR' A
#
# COMPACT_ATOMS: atom_id res chain seq x y z
N MET A 1 8.87 -10.54 -51.91
CA MET A 1 9.45 -11.58 -51.04
C MET A 1 8.60 -11.62 -49.78
N ARG A 2 8.24 -12.82 -49.31
CA ARG A 2 7.23 -13.04 -48.28
C ARG A 2 7.80 -12.68 -46.90
N ASP A 3 7.10 -11.81 -46.17
CA ASP A 3 7.41 -11.53 -44.76
C ASP A 3 7.05 -12.76 -43.91
N ILE A 4 8.02 -13.21 -43.13
CA ILE A 4 7.98 -14.44 -42.35
C ILE A 4 7.22 -14.15 -41.06
N ASN A 5 6.12 -14.89 -40.91
CA ASN A 5 5.25 -14.94 -39.75
C ASN A 5 6.02 -15.51 -38.54
N ILE A 6 6.42 -14.65 -37.59
CA ILE A 6 6.85 -15.09 -36.25
C ILE A 6 5.73 -14.70 -35.30
N SER A 7 4.84 -15.67 -35.07
CA SER A 7 3.94 -15.70 -33.93
C SER A 7 4.78 -15.65 -32.65
N THR A 8 5.06 -14.46 -32.14
CA THR A 8 5.15 -14.29 -30.70
C THR A 8 3.71 -14.24 -30.22
N LYS A 9 3.19 -15.39 -29.83
CA LYS A 9 1.98 -15.51 -29.03
C LYS A 9 2.07 -14.50 -27.89
N THR A 10 1.41 -13.34 -28.03
CA THR A 10 1.01 -12.56 -26.87
C THR A 10 0.09 -13.48 -26.11
N ASN A 11 0.58 -13.92 -24.95
CA ASN A 11 -0.11 -14.85 -24.09
C ASN A 11 -1.43 -14.19 -23.70
N GLU A 12 -2.57 -14.84 -24.00
CA GLU A 12 -3.91 -14.34 -23.65
C GLU A 12 -4.05 -14.06 -22.13
N ASN A 13 -3.10 -14.57 -21.34
CA ASN A 13 -2.96 -14.34 -19.90
C ASN A 13 -2.61 -12.88 -19.51
N ASP A 14 -1.93 -12.09 -20.35
CA ASP A 14 -1.59 -10.68 -20.03
C ASP A 14 -2.79 -9.74 -20.13
N LEU A 15 -3.82 -10.14 -20.90
CA LEU A 15 -5.08 -9.42 -20.97
C LEU A 15 -5.94 -9.67 -19.72
N ASN A 16 -5.74 -10.78 -19.01
CA ASN A 16 -6.54 -11.14 -17.84
C ASN A 16 -6.12 -10.37 -16.58
N GLU A 17 -4.83 -10.02 -16.42
CA GLU A 17 -4.37 -9.16 -15.32
C GLU A 17 -4.91 -7.73 -15.42
N LYS A 18 -5.03 -7.20 -16.64
CA LYS A 18 -5.60 -5.85 -16.89
C LYS A 18 -7.13 -5.80 -16.77
N ASN A 19 -7.83 -6.94 -16.77
CA ASN A 19 -9.28 -6.97 -16.61
C ASN A 19 -9.72 -7.05 -15.13
N ILE A 20 -8.81 -7.35 -14.19
CA ILE A 20 -9.09 -7.30 -12.74
C ILE A 20 -8.93 -5.87 -12.20
N SER A 21 -8.16 -5.02 -12.89
CA SER A 21 -8.00 -3.60 -12.57
C SER A 21 -9.20 -2.71 -12.97
N ILE A 22 -10.37 -3.30 -13.28
CA ILE A 22 -11.45 -2.59 -13.97
C ILE A 22 -12.26 -1.62 -13.11
N ASP A 23 -12.31 -1.74 -11.77
CA ASP A 23 -12.86 -0.66 -10.93
C ASP A 23 -12.50 -0.86 -9.45
N GLU A 24 -11.22 -0.71 -9.09
CA GLU A 24 -10.84 -0.77 -7.67
C GLU A 24 -11.34 0.49 -6.94
N PRO A 25 -12.26 0.39 -5.96
CA PRO A 25 -12.88 1.57 -5.35
C PRO A 25 -11.91 2.44 -4.52
N LEU A 26 -10.74 1.89 -4.16
CA LEU A 26 -9.69 2.61 -3.43
C LEU A 26 -8.83 3.49 -4.34
N LEU A 27 -8.68 3.13 -5.61
CA LEU A 27 -7.87 3.86 -6.59
C LEU A 27 -8.70 4.89 -7.38
N ARG A 28 -10.01 4.95 -7.12
CA ARG A 28 -10.91 5.90 -7.76
C ARG A 28 -10.80 7.28 -7.11
N ASP A 29 -10.59 8.31 -7.94
CA ASP A 29 -10.63 9.70 -7.51
C ASP A 29 -11.99 10.06 -6.89
N ASN A 30 -11.95 10.76 -5.75
CA ASN A 30 -13.15 11.18 -5.03
C ASN A 30 -13.14 12.70 -4.75
N PRO A 31 -13.45 13.53 -5.75
CA PRO A 31 -13.48 14.98 -5.61
C PRO A 31 -14.61 15.49 -4.71
N SER A 32 -15.51 14.64 -4.23
CA SER A 32 -16.67 15.04 -3.41
C SER A 32 -16.42 14.92 -1.90
N ARG A 33 -15.28 14.39 -1.46
CA ARG A 33 -14.99 14.13 -0.04
C ARG A 33 -13.98 15.13 0.53
N TYR A 34 -14.48 16.30 0.93
CA TYR A 34 -13.68 17.37 1.54
C TYR A 34 -13.54 17.23 3.06
N VAL A 35 -14.41 16.44 3.68
CA VAL A 35 -14.41 16.18 5.12
C VAL A 35 -14.23 14.70 5.40
N LEU A 36 -13.54 14.40 6.50
CA LEU A 36 -13.23 13.03 6.87
C LEU A 36 -14.48 12.22 7.24
N PHE A 37 -15.45 12.89 7.88
CA PHE A 37 -16.70 12.29 8.33
C PHE A 37 -17.81 12.44 7.27
N PRO A 38 -18.68 11.43 7.11
CA PRO A 38 -18.70 10.13 7.79
C PRO A 38 -17.66 9.12 7.26
N ILE A 39 -17.18 8.22 8.12
CA ILE A 39 -16.13 7.24 7.78
C ILE A 39 -16.73 6.11 6.93
N LYS A 40 -16.20 5.91 5.72
CA LYS A 40 -16.63 4.81 4.82
C LYS A 40 -16.01 3.45 5.21
N TYR A 41 -14.70 3.43 5.44
CA TYR A 41 -13.94 2.20 5.68
C TYR A 41 -13.48 2.10 7.15
N HIS A 42 -14.33 1.49 7.99
CA HIS A 42 -14.12 1.41 9.45
C HIS A 42 -12.93 0.53 9.84
N ASN A 43 -12.67 -0.53 9.08
CA ASN A 43 -11.50 -1.40 9.24
C ASN A 43 -10.18 -0.64 9.05
N ILE A 44 -10.06 0.11 7.95
CA ILE A 44 -8.88 0.94 7.66
C ILE A 44 -8.70 1.99 8.75
N TRP A 45 -9.78 2.65 9.17
CA TRP A 45 -9.74 3.61 10.26
C TRP A 45 -9.30 3.01 11.60
N LYS A 46 -9.75 1.80 11.94
CA LYS A 46 -9.33 1.07 13.14
C LYS A 46 -7.83 0.79 13.11
N PHE A 47 -7.30 0.33 11.96
CA PHE A 47 -5.87 0.10 11.81
C PHE A 47 -5.05 1.40 11.89
N TYR A 48 -5.54 2.48 11.28
CA TYR A 48 -4.95 3.82 11.42
C TYR A 48 -4.89 4.26 12.88
N LYS A 49 -5.99 4.13 13.63
CA LYS A 49 -6.03 4.49 15.06
C LYS A 49 -5.10 3.62 15.91
N ARG A 50 -4.98 2.33 15.59
CA ARG A 50 -4.02 1.45 16.27
C ARG A 50 -2.57 1.88 16.00
N ALA A 51 -2.24 2.26 14.77
CA ALA A 51 -0.91 2.76 14.43
C ALA A 51 -0.62 4.11 15.11
N LEU A 52 -1.59 5.03 15.15
CA LEU A 52 -1.45 6.29 15.89
C LEU A 52 -1.20 6.09 17.38
N ALA A 53 -1.79 5.05 17.98
CA ALA A 53 -1.52 4.69 19.38
C ALA A 53 -0.11 4.13 19.60
N SER A 54 0.67 3.91 18.53
CA SER A 54 2.04 3.39 18.55
C SER A 54 3.06 4.47 18.14
N ILE A 55 2.69 5.75 18.22
CA ILE A 55 3.62 6.85 18.01
C ILE A 55 4.50 6.98 19.25
N TRP A 56 5.82 7.07 19.05
CA TRP A 56 6.81 7.31 20.10
C TRP A 56 7.81 8.36 19.64
N ALA A 57 8.36 9.11 20.59
CA ALA A 57 9.42 10.09 20.35
C ALA A 57 10.79 9.52 20.73
N CYS A 58 11.88 9.99 20.10
CA CYS A 58 13.22 9.45 20.36
C CYS A 58 13.64 9.63 21.82
N GLU A 59 13.16 10.70 22.46
CA GLU A 59 13.41 11.06 23.84
C GLU A 59 12.74 10.09 24.84
N GLU A 60 11.78 9.28 24.39
CA GLU A 60 11.10 8.27 25.20
C GLU A 60 11.90 6.96 25.32
N VAL A 61 13.02 6.83 24.59
CA VAL A 61 13.89 5.64 24.61
C VAL A 61 15.19 5.98 25.33
N ASP A 62 15.42 5.35 26.49
CA ASP A 62 16.68 5.43 27.21
C ASP A 62 17.67 4.38 26.69
N LEU A 63 18.85 4.83 26.25
CA LEU A 63 19.92 4.01 25.68
C LEU A 63 21.16 3.93 26.59
N ALA A 64 21.08 4.42 27.84
CA ALA A 64 22.24 4.51 28.73
C ALA A 64 22.87 3.15 29.04
N ASN A 65 22.04 2.11 29.18
CA ASN A 65 22.51 0.76 29.49
C ASN A 65 22.98 -0.02 28.25
N ASP A 66 22.37 0.22 27.08
CA ASP A 66 22.72 -0.44 25.82
C ASP A 66 24.19 -0.25 25.42
N MET A 67 24.79 0.89 25.81
CA MET A 67 26.19 1.20 25.47
C MET A 67 27.19 0.20 26.07
N ASN A 68 26.92 -0.35 27.26
CA ASN A 68 27.80 -1.31 27.91
C ASN A 68 27.68 -2.70 27.28
N ASP A 69 26.47 -3.10 26.89
CA ASP A 69 26.23 -4.38 26.22
C ASP A 69 26.78 -4.40 24.79
N TRP A 70 26.85 -3.25 24.12
CA TRP A 70 27.40 -3.14 22.76
C TRP A 70 28.93 -3.32 22.69
N LEU A 71 29.65 -2.97 23.76
CA LEU A 71 31.12 -3.04 23.82
C LEU A 71 31.67 -4.44 24.18
N ARG A 72 30.78 -5.40 24.43
CA ARG A 72 31.11 -6.77 24.78
C ARG A 72 31.28 -7.65 23.54
#